data_AF-A0A933YC62-F1
#
_entry.id   AF-A0A933YC62-F1
#
_cell.length_a   1.000
_cell.length_b   1.000
_cell.length_c   1.000
_cell.angle_alpha   90.00
_cell.angle_beta   90.00
_cell.angle_gamma   90.00
#
_symmetry.space_group_name_H-M   'P 1'
#
loop_
_entity.id
_entity.type
_entity.pdbx_description
1 polymer ?
#
loop_
_entity_poly.entity_id
_entity_poly.type
_entity_poly.pdbx_seq_one_letter_code
_entity_poly.pdbx_strand_id
1 'polypeptide(L)'
;QQVDFMDFNPNGENKAGMRQLLDMLRSLMPVLDNIKNAVENSSSKIPKATEQLSTVTQATESATMEILNLLDDIGRRVEHVQSKLKEIKNDHEAKMASIGRLSWLLDNVTAEQKAQFPDFETDWKTITDLTLHSTTLDELTAELGEIHSLSMNIAMALQVQDITSQQIESVRHQIESVRTQLSYVVGQYEGRDVVEEPLDPVKKAFDADAQYVKDESRQADADDIIAQFAQQSN
;
A
#
# COMPACT_ATOMS: atom_id res chain seq x y z
N GLN A 1 -73.62 57.78 -33.30
CA GLN A 1 -72.52 57.69 -32.31
C GLN A 1 -73.00 56.81 -31.19
N GLN A 2 -72.63 55.53 -31.23
CA GLN A 2 -72.85 54.58 -30.14
C GLN A 2 -71.46 54.21 -29.66
N VAL A 3 -71.21 54.48 -28.38
CA VAL A 3 -69.95 54.23 -27.70
C VAL A 3 -69.88 52.72 -27.46
N ASP A 4 -69.00 52.05 -28.18
CA ASP A 4 -68.71 50.63 -27.98
C ASP A 4 -67.92 50.50 -26.68
N PHE A 5 -68.58 49.98 -25.65
CA PHE A 5 -67.99 49.72 -24.36
C PHE A 5 -66.93 48.63 -24.55
N MET A 6 -65.66 49.01 -24.41
CA MET A 6 -64.59 48.06 -24.13
C MET A 6 -64.98 47.28 -22.88
N ASP A 7 -65.35 46.02 -23.10
CA ASP A 7 -65.48 45.00 -22.06
C ASP A 7 -64.07 44.69 -21.55
N PHE A 8 -63.53 45.59 -20.73
CA PHE A 8 -62.36 45.30 -19.91
C PHE A 8 -62.80 44.24 -18.90
N ASN A 9 -62.44 42.99 -19.17
CA ASN A 9 -62.66 41.86 -18.28
C ASN A 9 -61.42 41.70 -17.36
N PRO A 10 -61.41 42.28 -16.15
CA PRO A 10 -60.27 42.22 -15.22
C PRO A 10 -60.03 40.80 -14.64
N ASN A 11 -60.89 39.82 -14.94
CA ASN A 11 -60.81 38.46 -14.41
C ASN A 11 -60.13 37.45 -15.36
N GLY A 12 -59.87 37.84 -16.63
CA GLY A 12 -59.19 36.98 -17.61
C GLY A 12 -57.67 36.94 -17.43
N GLU A 13 -57.05 38.10 -17.21
CA GLU A 13 -55.60 38.24 -17.01
C GLU A 13 -55.13 37.65 -15.68
N ASN A 14 -55.92 37.80 -14.61
CA ASN A 14 -55.62 37.21 -13.30
C ASN A 14 -55.64 35.67 -13.32
N LYS A 15 -56.51 35.05 -14.14
CA LYS A 15 -56.53 33.59 -14.32
C LYS A 15 -55.38 33.08 -15.19
N ALA A 16 -54.93 33.86 -16.16
CA ALA A 16 -53.77 33.53 -16.98
C ALA A 16 -52.47 33.62 -16.15
N GLY A 17 -52.30 34.68 -15.37
CA GLY A 17 -51.16 34.85 -14.45
C GLY A 17 -51.12 33.79 -13.35
N MET A 18 -52.26 33.44 -12.75
CA MET A 18 -52.33 32.34 -11.77
C MET A 18 -52.00 30.97 -12.37
N ARG A 19 -52.41 30.70 -13.62
CA ARG A 19 -52.05 29.46 -14.33
C ARG A 19 -50.56 29.40 -14.63
N GLN A 20 -49.96 30.49 -15.10
CA GLN A 20 -48.51 30.57 -15.30
C GLN A 20 -47.74 30.35 -14.00
N LEU A 21 -48.19 30.95 -12.89
CA LEU A 21 -47.59 30.71 -11.56
C LEU A 21 -47.75 29.26 -11.10
N LEU A 22 -48.91 28.64 -11.33
CA LEU A 22 -49.17 27.24 -11.00
C LEU A 22 -48.32 26.29 -11.86
N ASP A 23 -48.15 26.59 -13.14
CA ASP A 23 -47.30 25.80 -14.06
C ASP A 23 -45.82 25.98 -13.73
N MET A 24 -45.39 27.18 -13.31
CA MET A 24 -44.04 27.44 -12.82
C MET A 24 -43.77 26.75 -11.47
N LEU A 25 -44.73 26.76 -10.54
CA LEU A 25 -44.61 25.99 -9.28
C LEU A 25 -44.59 24.48 -9.54
N ARG A 26 -45.37 24.00 -10.52
CA ARG A 26 -45.33 22.60 -10.96
C ARG A 26 -44.02 22.23 -11.63
N SER A 27 -43.38 23.14 -12.36
CA SER A 27 -42.06 22.88 -12.96
C SER A 27 -40.90 22.99 -11.96
N LEU A 28 -41.07 23.74 -10.87
CA LEU A 28 -40.07 23.87 -9.80
C LEU A 28 -40.05 22.69 -8.82
N MET A 29 -41.18 22.00 -8.59
CA MET A 29 -41.26 20.85 -7.68
C MET A 29 -40.27 19.71 -8.03
N PRO A 30 -40.21 19.23 -9.28
CA PRO A 30 -39.25 18.19 -9.68
C PRO A 30 -37.79 18.63 -9.54
N VAL A 31 -37.52 19.92 -9.78
CA VAL A 31 -36.17 20.49 -9.64
C VAL A 31 -35.76 20.54 -8.17
N LEU A 32 -36.67 20.93 -7.28
CA LEU A 32 -36.47 20.89 -5.84
C LEU A 32 -36.20 19.47 -5.32
N ASP A 33 -36.93 18.47 -5.83
CA ASP A 33 -36.67 17.06 -5.51
C ASP A 33 -35.31 16.60 -6.05
N ASN A 34 -34.92 16.99 -7.26
CA ASN A 34 -33.61 16.67 -7.83
C ASN A 34 -32.45 17.34 -7.08
N ILE A 35 -32.61 18.61 -6.68
CA ILE A 35 -31.64 19.32 -5.83
C ILE A 35 -31.54 18.64 -4.47
N LYS A 36 -32.68 18.34 -3.84
CA LYS A 36 -32.70 17.63 -2.55
C LYS A 36 -31.94 16.32 -2.65
N ASN A 37 -32.23 15.50 -3.66
CA ASN A 37 -31.55 14.21 -3.87
C ASN A 37 -30.06 14.38 -4.15
N ALA A 38 -29.65 15.38 -4.95
CA ALA A 38 -28.24 15.64 -5.23
C ALA A 38 -27.48 16.16 -4.00
N VAL A 39 -28.11 17.02 -3.19
CA VAL A 39 -27.56 17.53 -1.93
C VAL A 39 -27.47 16.41 -0.89
N GLU A 40 -28.50 15.56 -0.77
CA GLU A 40 -28.52 14.41 0.15
C GLU A 40 -27.48 13.35 -0.24
N ASN A 41 -27.30 13.09 -1.54
CA ASN A 41 -26.22 12.24 -2.04
C ASN A 41 -24.83 12.86 -1.82
N SER A 42 -24.67 14.16 -2.04
CA SER A 42 -23.39 14.85 -1.79
C SER A 42 -23.03 14.86 -0.30
N SER A 43 -24.03 15.13 0.55
CA SER A 43 -23.90 15.18 2.01
C SER A 43 -23.55 13.84 2.62
N SER A 44 -23.75 12.73 1.91
CA SER A 44 -23.38 11.39 2.37
C SER A 44 -22.10 10.85 1.74
N LYS A 45 -21.86 11.11 0.44
CA LYS A 45 -20.68 10.60 -0.29
C LYS A 45 -19.41 11.41 -0.03
N ILE A 46 -19.48 12.74 0.07
CA ILE A 46 -18.29 13.59 0.28
C ILE A 46 -17.63 13.29 1.65
N PRO A 47 -18.37 13.16 2.77
CA PRO A 47 -17.76 12.80 4.04
C PRO A 47 -17.09 11.42 4.02
N LYS A 48 -17.72 10.43 3.37
CA LYS A 48 -17.15 9.09 3.21
C LYS A 48 -15.86 9.10 2.40
N ALA A 49 -15.84 9.83 1.28
CA ALA A 49 -14.64 10.04 0.50
C ALA A 49 -13.51 10.69 1.33
N THR A 50 -13.86 11.65 2.19
CA THR A 50 -12.91 12.31 3.09
C THR A 50 -12.35 11.36 4.15
N GLU A 51 -13.20 10.53 4.76
CA GLU A 51 -12.81 9.49 5.71
C GLU A 51 -11.90 8.44 5.06
N GLN A 52 -12.22 8.01 3.84
CA GLN A 52 -11.39 7.10 3.05
C GLN A 52 -10.01 7.71 2.75
N LEU A 53 -9.93 8.98 2.32
CA LEU A 53 -8.64 9.67 2.14
C LEU A 53 -7.84 9.81 3.44
N SER A 54 -8.51 10.06 4.56
CA SER A 54 -7.85 10.09 5.87
C SER A 54 -7.26 8.73 6.23
N THR A 55 -8.00 7.66 5.95
CA THR A 55 -7.56 6.27 6.17
C THR A 55 -6.37 5.90 5.28
N VAL A 56 -6.42 6.25 3.99
CA VAL A 56 -5.30 6.12 3.03
C VAL A 56 -4.07 6.83 3.57
N THR A 57 -4.23 8.07 4.03
CA THR A 57 -3.15 8.90 4.55
C THR A 57 -2.51 8.25 5.78
N GLN A 58 -3.34 7.79 6.72
CA GLN A 58 -2.87 7.10 7.93
C GLN A 58 -2.14 5.79 7.60
N ALA A 59 -2.67 4.98 6.68
CA ALA A 59 -2.02 3.75 6.25
C ALA A 59 -0.67 4.03 5.58
N THR A 60 -0.59 5.09 4.77
CA THR A 60 0.65 5.54 4.11
C THR A 60 1.69 5.98 5.13
N GLU A 61 1.29 6.78 6.13
CA GLU A 61 2.18 7.22 7.21
C GLU A 61 2.68 6.02 8.03
N SER A 62 1.79 5.11 8.41
CA SER A 62 2.12 3.90 9.15
C SER A 62 3.11 3.01 8.39
N ALA A 63 2.88 2.77 7.10
CA ALA A 63 3.78 1.97 6.27
C ALA A 63 5.14 2.67 6.09
N THR A 64 5.17 4.00 5.96
CA THR A 64 6.43 4.75 5.85
C THR A 64 7.24 4.65 7.14
N MET A 65 6.60 4.78 8.31
CA MET A 65 7.21 4.54 9.61
C MET A 65 7.75 3.10 9.73
N GLU A 66 6.98 2.11 9.30
CA GLU A 66 7.38 0.71 9.33
C GLU A 66 8.62 0.45 8.45
N ILE A 67 8.64 0.99 7.23
CA ILE A 67 9.79 0.88 6.32
C ILE A 67 11.04 1.54 6.92
N LEU A 68 10.90 2.73 7.53
CA LEU A 68 12.03 3.42 8.17
C LEU A 68 12.61 2.60 9.33
N ASN A 69 11.74 2.03 10.18
CA ASN A 69 12.19 1.17 11.28
C ASN A 69 12.90 -0.11 10.79
N LEU A 70 12.37 -0.73 9.72
CA LEU A 70 13.00 -1.90 9.10
C LEU A 70 14.36 -1.54 8.48
N LEU A 71 14.47 -0.37 7.84
CA LEU A 71 15.71 0.13 7.26
C LEU A 71 16.77 0.39 8.34
N ASP A 72 16.37 0.97 9.47
CA ASP A 72 17.26 1.19 10.63
C ASP A 72 17.74 -0.12 11.24
N ASP A 73 16.91 -1.17 11.27
CA ASP A 73 17.33 -2.50 11.74
C ASP A 73 18.30 -3.16 10.76
N ILE A 74 18.03 -3.08 9.45
CA ILE A 74 18.95 -3.53 8.40
C ILE A 74 20.30 -2.82 8.55
N GLY A 75 20.30 -1.49 8.74
CA GLY A 75 21.50 -0.69 8.90
C GLY A 75 22.36 -1.19 10.06
N ARG A 76 21.76 -1.37 11.24
CA ARG A 76 22.45 -1.88 12.44
C ARG A 76 23.03 -3.29 12.24
N ARG A 77 22.30 -4.18 11.58
CA ARG A 77 22.77 -5.54 11.29
C ARG A 77 23.90 -5.57 10.28
N VAL A 78 23.83 -4.73 9.24
CA VAL A 78 24.92 -4.57 8.27
C VAL A 78 26.19 -4.07 8.95
N GLU A 79 26.09 -3.08 9.84
CA GLU A 79 27.24 -2.63 10.65
C GLU A 79 27.82 -3.76 11.52
N HIS A 80 26.96 -4.56 12.15
CA HIS A 80 27.38 -5.71 12.96
C HIS A 80 28.11 -6.77 12.13
N VAL A 81 27.56 -7.13 10.96
CA VAL A 81 28.18 -8.05 9.99
C VAL A 81 29.54 -7.51 9.53
N GLN A 82 29.64 -6.23 9.22
CA GLN A 82 30.90 -5.60 8.83
C GLN A 82 31.96 -5.66 9.95
N SER A 83 31.55 -5.43 11.20
CA SER A 83 32.46 -5.54 12.36
C SER A 83 32.97 -6.97 12.52
N LYS A 84 32.07 -7.97 12.50
CA LYS A 84 32.45 -9.39 12.59
C LYS A 84 33.36 -9.83 11.44
N LEU A 85 33.09 -9.40 10.21
CA LEU A 85 33.97 -9.68 9.07
C LEU A 85 35.36 -9.07 9.26
N LYS A 86 35.46 -7.86 9.83
CA LYS A 86 36.74 -7.22 10.15
C LYS A 86 37.49 -7.98 11.23
N GLU A 87 36.81 -8.48 12.25
CA GLU A 87 37.40 -9.33 13.29
C GLU A 87 37.94 -10.64 12.71
N ILE A 88 37.15 -11.33 11.87
CA ILE A 88 37.58 -12.54 11.17
C ILE A 88 38.79 -12.27 10.30
N LYS A 89 38.79 -11.15 9.55
CA LYS A 89 39.92 -10.75 8.72
C LYS A 89 41.18 -10.56 9.56
N ASN A 90 41.11 -9.82 10.66
CA ASN A 90 42.25 -9.56 11.53
C ASN A 90 42.78 -10.85 12.18
N ASP A 91 41.87 -11.72 12.65
CA ASP A 91 42.24 -13.03 13.21
C ASP A 91 42.91 -13.92 12.17
N HIS A 92 42.38 -13.95 10.94
CA HIS A 92 42.98 -14.68 9.83
C HIS A 92 44.37 -14.14 9.48
N GLU A 93 44.56 -12.80 9.42
CA GLU A 93 45.87 -12.18 9.20
C GLU A 93 46.88 -12.56 10.31
N ALA A 94 46.46 -12.55 11.58
CA ALA A 94 47.31 -12.94 12.72
C ALA A 94 47.67 -14.43 12.69
N LYS A 95 46.72 -15.30 12.32
CA LYS A 95 46.96 -16.74 12.14
C LYS A 95 47.91 -16.99 10.97
N MET A 96 47.71 -16.35 9.82
CA MET A 96 48.60 -16.46 8.67
C MET A 96 50.03 -15.99 8.98
N ALA A 97 50.18 -14.90 9.75
CA ALA A 97 51.49 -14.47 10.22
C ALA A 97 52.16 -15.51 11.12
N SER A 98 51.39 -16.20 11.98
CA SER A 98 51.90 -17.24 12.87
C SER A 98 52.26 -18.52 12.13
N ILE A 99 51.43 -18.93 11.17
CA ILE A 99 51.71 -20.02 10.22
C ILE A 99 52.98 -19.72 9.43
N GLY A 100 53.14 -18.49 8.90
CA GLY A 100 54.35 -18.09 8.18
C GLY A 100 55.62 -18.18 9.03
N ARG A 101 55.57 -17.76 10.31
CA ARG A 101 56.69 -17.92 11.25
C ARG A 101 57.04 -19.38 11.49
N LEU A 102 56.03 -20.24 11.68
CA LEU A 102 56.22 -21.67 11.90
C LEU A 102 56.77 -22.38 10.65
N SER A 103 56.28 -22.01 9.46
CA SER A 103 56.81 -22.51 8.18
C SER A 103 58.29 -22.16 8.02
N TRP A 104 58.69 -20.92 8.33
CA TRP A 104 60.09 -20.52 8.30
C TRP A 104 60.96 -21.32 9.28
N LEU A 105 60.47 -21.58 10.50
CA LEU A 105 61.19 -22.42 11.46
C LEU A 105 61.36 -23.85 10.93
N LEU A 106 60.33 -24.39 10.27
CA LEU A 106 60.33 -25.73 9.69
C LEU A 106 61.29 -25.89 8.50
N ASP A 107 61.45 -24.85 7.69
CA ASP A 107 62.42 -24.84 6.59
C ASP A 107 63.86 -24.93 7.10
N ASN A 108 64.12 -24.51 8.34
CA ASN A 108 65.44 -24.55 8.99
C ASN A 108 65.70 -25.82 9.81
N VAL A 109 64.77 -26.80 9.84
CA VAL A 109 64.95 -28.09 10.53
C VAL A 109 65.76 -29.06 9.68
N THR A 110 66.71 -29.77 10.29
CA THR A 110 67.60 -30.74 9.60
C THR A 110 66.85 -31.98 9.09
N ALA A 111 67.37 -32.62 8.04
CA ALA A 111 66.76 -33.80 7.42
C ALA A 111 66.60 -34.99 8.39
N GLU A 112 67.52 -35.16 9.36
CA GLU A 112 67.45 -36.20 10.39
C GLU A 112 66.31 -35.97 11.39
N GLN A 113 65.96 -34.72 11.67
CA GLN A 113 64.83 -34.37 12.55
C GLN A 113 63.49 -34.47 11.81
N LYS A 114 63.45 -34.14 10.52
CA LYS A 114 62.26 -34.34 9.68
C LYS A 114 61.89 -35.82 9.52
N ALA A 115 62.89 -36.70 9.45
CA ALA A 115 62.68 -38.15 9.36
C ALA A 115 62.00 -38.77 10.60
N GLN A 116 61.97 -38.08 11.75
CA GLN A 116 61.29 -38.55 12.97
C GLN A 116 59.77 -38.33 12.92
N PHE A 117 59.27 -37.50 11.99
CA PHE A 117 57.84 -37.21 11.86
C PHE A 117 57.40 -37.25 10.39
N PRO A 118 57.22 -38.46 9.81
CA PRO A 118 56.93 -38.63 8.38
C PRO A 118 55.59 -38.03 7.94
N ASP A 119 54.59 -37.98 8.81
CA ASP A 119 53.26 -37.42 8.50
C ASP A 119 53.18 -35.90 8.76
N PHE A 120 54.20 -35.33 9.40
CA PHE A 120 54.18 -33.93 9.84
C PHE A 120 54.01 -32.94 8.68
N GLU A 121 54.64 -33.18 7.53
CA GLU A 121 54.51 -32.29 6.38
C GLU A 121 53.07 -32.30 5.82
N THR A 122 52.42 -33.45 5.88
CA THR A 122 51.02 -33.64 5.44
C THR A 122 50.05 -33.01 6.43
N ASP A 123 50.26 -33.23 7.72
CA ASP A 123 49.45 -32.64 8.80
C ASP A 123 49.62 -31.11 8.83
N TRP A 124 50.84 -30.61 8.65
CA TRP A 124 51.15 -29.18 8.59
C TRP A 124 50.41 -28.50 7.43
N LYS A 125 50.47 -29.07 6.22
CA LYS A 125 49.70 -28.56 5.07
C LYS A 125 48.19 -28.58 5.31
N THR A 126 47.70 -29.63 5.95
CA THR A 126 46.27 -29.77 6.28
C THR A 126 45.83 -28.68 7.27
N ILE A 127 46.67 -28.38 8.28
CA ILE A 127 46.41 -27.33 9.27
C ILE A 127 46.46 -25.94 8.62
N THR A 128 47.39 -25.69 7.69
CA THR A 128 47.47 -24.39 7.01
C THR A 128 46.25 -24.13 6.11
N ASP A 129 45.69 -25.17 5.49
CA ASP A 129 44.51 -25.05 4.62
C ASP A 129 43.18 -24.93 5.39
N LEU A 130 43.10 -25.39 6.64
CA LEU A 130 41.85 -25.48 7.41
C LEU A 130 41.48 -24.23 8.23
N THR A 131 42.02 -23.06 7.90
CA THR A 131 41.91 -21.89 8.79
C THR A 131 40.73 -20.98 8.48
N LEU A 132 39.49 -21.44 8.76
CA LEU A 132 38.30 -20.59 8.91
C LEU A 132 37.44 -21.14 10.08
N HIS A 133 37.09 -20.28 11.03
CA HIS A 133 36.20 -20.65 12.14
C HIS A 133 34.76 -20.84 11.61
N SER A 134 34.24 -22.06 11.63
CA SER A 134 32.89 -22.38 11.14
C SER A 134 31.81 -21.65 11.94
N THR A 135 31.96 -21.55 13.26
CA THR A 135 30.96 -20.95 14.15
C THR A 135 30.68 -19.48 13.85
N THR A 136 31.72 -18.70 13.52
CA THR A 136 31.58 -17.26 13.22
C THR A 136 30.97 -17.03 11.84
N LEU A 137 31.18 -17.94 10.90
CA LEU A 137 30.55 -17.92 9.58
C LEU A 137 29.07 -18.31 9.66
N ASP A 138 28.72 -19.25 10.53
CA ASP A 138 27.31 -19.63 10.77
C ASP A 138 26.51 -18.45 11.34
N GLU A 139 27.09 -17.72 12.31
CA GLU A 139 26.48 -16.50 12.85
C GLU A 139 26.32 -15.38 11.80
N LEU A 140 27.32 -15.18 10.94
CA LEU A 140 27.24 -14.23 9.83
C LEU A 140 26.16 -14.63 8.81
N THR A 141 26.07 -15.92 8.52
CA THR A 141 25.05 -16.47 7.61
C THR A 141 23.65 -16.28 8.18
N ALA A 142 23.48 -16.47 9.49
CA ALA A 142 22.22 -16.20 10.17
C ALA A 142 21.83 -14.72 10.10
N GLU A 143 22.76 -13.80 10.41
CA GLU A 143 22.52 -12.35 10.34
C GLU A 143 22.18 -11.87 8.91
N LEU A 144 22.84 -12.44 7.89
CA LEU A 144 22.49 -12.18 6.49
C LEU A 144 21.10 -12.72 6.13
N GLY A 145 20.70 -13.87 6.68
CA GLY A 145 19.35 -14.41 6.56
C GLY A 145 18.29 -13.48 7.16
N GLU A 146 18.57 -12.91 8.33
CA GLU A 146 17.70 -11.92 8.97
C GLU A 146 17.59 -10.63 8.15
N ILE A 147 18.70 -10.10 7.62
CA ILE A 147 18.69 -8.95 6.71
C ILE A 147 17.81 -9.23 5.47
N HIS A 148 17.93 -10.42 4.90
CA HIS A 148 17.10 -10.83 3.77
C HIS A 148 15.60 -10.87 4.14
N SER A 149 15.26 -11.40 5.31
CA SER A 149 13.88 -11.41 5.83
C SER A 149 13.34 -9.99 6.00
N LEU A 150 14.11 -9.07 6.58
CA LEU A 150 13.72 -7.67 6.75
C LEU A 150 13.49 -6.97 5.40
N SER A 151 14.29 -7.28 4.38
CA SER A 151 14.07 -6.78 3.02
C SER A 151 12.74 -7.27 2.43
N MET A 152 12.37 -8.53 2.67
CA MET A 152 11.06 -9.06 2.27
C MET A 152 9.91 -8.35 3.02
N ASN A 153 10.11 -8.03 4.30
CA ASN A 153 9.13 -7.25 5.07
C ASN A 153 8.95 -5.83 4.52
N ILE A 154 10.02 -5.18 4.06
CA ILE A 154 9.92 -3.88 3.36
C ILE A 154 9.10 -4.04 2.07
N ALA A 155 9.35 -5.10 1.30
CA ALA A 155 8.57 -5.36 0.08
C ALA A 155 7.08 -5.55 0.37
N MET A 156 6.72 -6.20 1.49
CA MET A 156 5.33 -6.30 1.94
C MET A 156 4.77 -4.96 2.41
N ALA A 157 5.51 -4.16 3.18
CA ALA A 157 5.06 -2.84 3.63
C ALA A 157 4.83 -1.88 2.46
N LEU A 158 5.61 -1.99 1.38
CA LEU A 158 5.41 -1.22 0.15
C LEU A 158 4.10 -1.56 -0.58
N GLN A 159 3.47 -2.71 -0.32
CA GLN A 159 2.17 -3.07 -0.91
C GLN A 159 1.04 -2.11 -0.51
N VAL A 160 1.23 -1.30 0.55
CA VAL A 160 0.30 -0.20 0.87
C VAL A 160 0.12 0.73 -0.34
N GLN A 161 1.11 0.86 -1.23
CA GLN A 161 1.02 1.72 -2.42
C GLN A 161 -0.06 1.25 -3.41
N ASP A 162 -0.26 -0.06 -3.55
CA ASP A 162 -1.30 -0.60 -4.43
C ASP A 162 -2.69 -0.37 -3.82
N ILE A 163 -2.84 -0.65 -2.51
CA ILE A 163 -4.10 -0.45 -1.78
C ILE A 163 -4.48 1.04 -1.75
N THR A 164 -3.52 1.92 -1.46
CA THR A 164 -3.74 3.38 -1.46
C THR A 164 -4.15 3.87 -2.85
N SER A 165 -3.57 3.34 -3.93
CA SER A 165 -3.96 3.67 -5.31
C SER A 165 -5.40 3.24 -5.60
N GLN A 166 -5.81 2.03 -5.17
CA GLN A 166 -7.18 1.54 -5.32
C GLN A 166 -8.19 2.39 -4.52
N GLN A 167 -7.84 2.75 -3.28
CA GLN A 167 -8.69 3.59 -2.43
C GLN A 167 -8.82 5.02 -2.97
N ILE A 168 -7.75 5.62 -3.51
CA ILE A 168 -7.80 6.95 -4.14
C ILE A 168 -8.67 6.94 -5.40
N GLU A 169 -8.57 5.90 -6.24
CA GLU A 169 -9.40 5.80 -7.45
C GLU A 169 -10.90 5.59 -7.09
N SER A 170 -11.19 4.82 -6.04
CA SER A 170 -12.54 4.68 -5.48
C SER A 170 -13.10 6.03 -5.00
N VAL A 171 -12.30 6.79 -4.24
CA VAL A 171 -12.65 8.14 -3.80
C VAL A 171 -12.90 9.07 -4.98
N ARG A 172 -12.01 9.04 -5.98
CA ARG A 172 -12.14 9.85 -7.19
C ARG A 172 -13.47 9.56 -7.89
N HIS A 173 -13.86 8.30 -8.01
CA HIS A 173 -15.13 7.92 -8.61
C HIS A 173 -16.33 8.39 -7.77
N GLN A 174 -16.25 8.38 -6.44
CA GLN A 174 -17.30 8.93 -5.58
C GLN A 174 -17.47 10.44 -5.78
N ILE A 175 -16.35 11.18 -5.86
CA ILE A 175 -16.34 12.62 -6.08
C ILE A 175 -16.85 12.95 -7.49
N GLU A 176 -16.44 12.21 -8.51
CA GLU A 176 -16.91 12.42 -9.88
C GLU A 176 -18.40 12.11 -10.01
N SER A 177 -18.90 11.04 -9.38
CA SER A 177 -20.34 10.75 -9.31
C SER A 177 -21.14 11.90 -8.70
N VAL A 178 -20.65 12.48 -7.60
CA VAL A 178 -21.28 13.65 -6.97
C VAL A 178 -21.23 14.87 -7.90
N ARG A 179 -20.08 15.13 -8.52
CA ARG A 179 -19.90 16.22 -9.48
C ARG A 179 -20.86 16.10 -10.66
N THR A 180 -20.92 14.95 -11.33
CA THR A 180 -21.82 14.71 -12.46
C THR A 180 -23.27 14.93 -12.06
N GLN A 181 -23.66 14.45 -10.87
CA GLN A 181 -25.03 14.60 -10.38
C GLN A 181 -25.39 16.06 -10.08
N LEU A 182 -24.48 16.84 -9.49
CA LEU A 182 -24.65 18.28 -9.29
C LEU A 182 -24.66 19.05 -10.61
N SER A 183 -23.76 18.72 -11.54
CA SER A 183 -23.71 19.33 -12.88
C SER A 183 -24.96 19.03 -13.71
N TYR A 184 -25.53 17.83 -13.59
CA TYR A 184 -26.81 17.48 -14.22
C TYR A 184 -27.95 18.34 -13.70
N VAL A 185 -28.06 18.48 -12.38
CA VAL A 185 -29.11 19.28 -11.73
C VAL A 185 -28.98 20.77 -12.08
N VAL A 186 -27.76 21.31 -12.10
CA VAL A 186 -27.50 22.70 -12.50
C VAL A 186 -27.71 22.92 -14.01
N GLY A 187 -27.30 21.95 -14.85
CA GLY A 187 -27.46 22.00 -16.30
C GLY A 187 -28.92 21.98 -16.75
N GLN A 188 -29.77 21.17 -16.10
CA GLN A 188 -31.21 21.21 -16.30
C GLN A 188 -31.82 22.59 -15.99
N TYR A 189 -31.30 23.28 -14.98
CA TYR A 189 -31.78 24.60 -14.58
C TYR A 189 -31.38 25.70 -15.56
N GLU A 190 -30.16 25.67 -16.09
CA GLU A 190 -29.67 26.67 -17.05
C GLU A 190 -30.22 26.46 -18.48
N GLY A 191 -31.10 25.47 -18.70
CA GLY A 191 -31.68 25.16 -20.01
C GLY A 191 -30.63 24.69 -21.03
N ARG A 192 -29.50 24.17 -20.56
CA ARG A 192 -28.45 23.60 -21.42
C ARG A 192 -28.79 22.15 -21.72
N ASP A 193 -28.66 21.73 -22.98
CA ASP A 193 -28.71 20.31 -23.34
C ASP A 193 -27.61 19.59 -22.54
N VAL A 194 -28.03 18.76 -21.58
CA VAL A 194 -27.12 18.04 -20.70
C VAL A 194 -26.49 16.90 -21.50
N VAL A 195 -25.18 16.96 -21.73
CA VAL A 195 -24.45 16.07 -22.65
C VAL A 195 -24.09 14.71 -22.02
N GLU A 196 -24.13 14.59 -20.69
CA GLU A 196 -23.73 13.37 -19.98
C GLU A 196 -24.87 12.83 -19.12
N GLU A 197 -25.36 11.62 -19.45
CA GLU A 197 -26.16 10.82 -18.52
C GLU A 197 -25.36 10.55 -17.24
N PRO A 198 -26.01 10.49 -16.07
CA PRO A 198 -25.34 10.11 -14.83
C PRO A 198 -24.62 8.79 -15.03
N LEU A 199 -23.33 8.72 -14.68
CA LEU A 199 -22.56 7.48 -14.70
C LEU A 199 -23.34 6.39 -13.95
N ASP A 200 -23.82 5.42 -14.71
CA ASP A 200 -24.47 4.22 -14.21
C ASP A 200 -23.42 3.51 -13.31
N PRO A 201 -23.77 3.09 -12.07
CA PRO A 201 -22.81 2.47 -11.15
C PRO A 201 -22.43 1.08 -11.68
N VAL A 202 -21.55 1.00 -12.67
CA VAL A 202 -21.27 -0.24 -13.39
C VAL A 202 -19.94 -0.84 -12.95
N LYS A 203 -20.08 -2.11 -12.49
CA LYS A 203 -19.11 -3.22 -12.45
C LYS A 203 -17.93 -3.13 -11.48
N LYS A 204 -18.20 -3.70 -10.30
CA LYS A 204 -17.44 -4.71 -9.52
C LYS A 204 -16.09 -5.21 -10.11
N ALA A 205 -15.12 -4.34 -10.35
CA ALA A 205 -13.71 -4.71 -10.43
C ALA A 205 -12.89 -4.11 -9.28
N PHE A 206 -13.51 -3.24 -8.47
CA PHE A 206 -12.88 -2.49 -7.41
C PHE A 206 -13.53 -2.85 -6.08
N ASP A 207 -12.72 -3.26 -5.11
CA ASP A 207 -13.16 -3.42 -3.74
C ASP A 207 -13.01 -2.07 -3.03
N ALA A 208 -14.14 -1.39 -2.83
CA ALA A 208 -14.17 -0.09 -2.16
C ALA A 208 -13.90 -0.20 -0.64
N ASP A 209 -13.90 -1.41 -0.10
CA ASP A 209 -13.65 -1.73 1.30
C ASP A 209 -12.24 -2.33 1.52
N ALA A 210 -11.41 -2.40 0.48
CA ALA A 210 -10.03 -2.83 0.60
C ALA A 210 -9.29 -1.94 1.60
N GLN A 211 -8.83 -2.52 2.71
CA GLN A 211 -8.08 -1.84 3.76
C GLN A 211 -6.79 -2.59 4.02
N TYR A 212 -5.68 -1.86 4.15
CA TYR A 212 -4.44 -2.43 4.64
C TYR A 212 -4.58 -2.69 6.14
N VAL A 213 -4.71 -3.96 6.52
CA VAL A 213 -4.75 -4.40 7.91
C VAL A 213 -3.76 -5.55 8.05
N LYS A 214 -2.69 -5.33 8.82
CA LYS A 214 -1.72 -6.38 9.18
C LYS A 214 -2.30 -7.20 10.32
N ASP A 215 -3.18 -8.14 10.00
CA ASP A 215 -3.82 -9.01 10.99
C ASP A 215 -3.77 -10.47 10.52
N GLU A 216 -2.94 -11.28 11.19
CA GLU A 216 -2.82 -12.72 10.94
C GLU A 216 -4.16 -13.46 11.14
N SER A 217 -5.09 -12.88 11.92
CA SER A 217 -6.42 -13.47 12.15
C SER A 217 -7.29 -13.51 10.89
N ARG A 218 -7.16 -12.55 9.98
CA ARG A 218 -7.92 -12.52 8.73
C ARG A 218 -7.50 -13.63 7.76
N GLN A 219 -6.26 -14.07 7.87
CA GLN A 219 -5.73 -15.18 7.07
C GLN A 219 -6.27 -16.51 7.59
N ALA A 220 -6.36 -16.67 8.92
CA ALA A 220 -7.04 -17.78 9.56
C ALA A 220 -8.55 -17.82 9.22
N ASP A 221 -9.23 -16.67 9.25
CA ASP A 221 -10.65 -16.58 8.87
C ASP A 221 -10.88 -16.94 7.39
N ALA A 222 -9.99 -16.52 6.49
CA ALA A 222 -10.06 -16.87 5.07
C ALA A 222 -9.81 -18.36 4.84
N ASP A 223 -8.82 -18.94 5.52
CA ASP A 223 -8.53 -20.38 5.48
C ASP A 223 -9.71 -21.21 6.04
N ASP A 224 -10.36 -20.73 7.10
CA ASP A 224 -11.55 -21.35 7.67
C ASP A 224 -12.75 -21.32 6.71
N ILE A 225 -12.95 -20.23 5.97
CA ILE A 225 -13.99 -20.13 4.93
C ILE A 225 -13.70 -21.08 3.77
N ILE A 226 -12.44 -21.18 3.34
CA ILE A 226 -12.01 -22.12 2.28
C ILE A 226 -12.20 -23.56 2.75
N ALA A 227 -11.87 -23.85 4.01
CA ALA A 227 -12.07 -25.16 4.62
C ALA A 227 -13.56 -25.54 4.71
N GLN A 228 -14.43 -24.59 5.05
CA GLN A 228 -15.88 -24.78 5.05
C GLN A 228 -16.44 -25.03 3.64
N PHE A 229 -15.94 -24.33 2.62
CA PHE A 229 -16.34 -24.56 1.23
C PHE A 229 -15.84 -25.90 0.67
N ALA A 230 -14.65 -26.34 1.08
CA ALA A 230 -14.10 -27.64 0.72
C ALA A 230 -14.90 -28.81 1.35
N GLN A 231 -15.46 -28.61 2.55
CA GLN A 231 -16.31 -29.62 3.21
C GLN A 231 -17.73 -29.70 2.65
N GLN A 232 -18.26 -28.63 2.04
CA GLN A 232 -19.59 -28.64 1.39
C GLN A 232 -19.58 -29.21 -0.05
N SER A 233 -18.39 -29.42 -0.62
CA SER A 233 -18.21 -29.94 -1.99
C SER A 233 -17.99 -31.46 -2.05
N ASN A 234 -18.30 -32.17 -0.96
CA ASN A 234 -18.22 -33.63 -0.82
C ASN A 234 -19.57 -34.16 -0.30
#